data_AF-C7RRU0-F1
#
_entry.id   AF-C7RRU0-F1
#
_cell.length_a   1.000
_cell.length_b   1.000
_cell.length_c   1.000
_cell.angle_alpha   90.00
_cell.angle_beta   90.00
_cell.angle_gamma   90.00
#
_symmetry.space_group_name_H-M   'P 1'
#
loop_
_entity.id
_entity.type
_entity.pdbx_description
1 polymer ?
#
loop_
_entity_poly.entity_id
_entity_poly.type
_entity_poly.pdbx_seq_one_letter_code
_entity_poly.pdbx_strand_id
1 'polypeptide(L)'
;MAVTKAESVGERCTRPVSARTRGAQDANPIAREQPRLSLLPGGGRFEQTPDACPENHRGVKASKSMVARAMTAAWLLALPCVATACSPHVEAQPDGDSASLRQHTDAFTRCEMTESSYREVVGKWLRQRPTSAPPLRGLSLGRAFDYPWISHHLAEVALRHPQWAASRGKARSGGPNQWVASVLSEPAFLARLAVPFTDTPYAPVAVSVEKVLVGSAQDVAPELNAGKLLVPFDAQVWLHVETRR
;
A
#
# COMPACT_ATOMS: atom_id res chain seq x y z
N MET A 1 61.32 -28.26 4.56
CA MET A 1 62.01 -26.96 4.47
C MET A 1 60.99 -25.85 4.64
N ALA A 2 61.25 -24.99 5.63
CA ALA A 2 60.71 -23.65 5.92
C ALA A 2 59.23 -23.33 5.64
N VAL A 3 58.47 -23.26 6.73
CA VAL A 3 57.26 -22.44 6.92
C VAL A 3 57.69 -20.98 7.08
N THR A 4 57.05 -20.05 6.36
CA THR A 4 57.09 -18.62 6.70
C THR A 4 55.67 -18.07 6.85
N LYS A 5 55.52 -17.38 7.97
CA LYS A 5 54.35 -16.71 8.54
C LYS A 5 54.59 -15.20 8.41
N ALA A 6 53.58 -14.43 8.02
CA ALA A 6 53.51 -12.97 8.23
C ALA A 6 52.03 -12.58 8.12
N GLU A 7 51.33 -12.37 9.23
CA GLU A 7 51.23 -11.12 10.02
C GLU A 7 50.29 -10.07 9.42
N SER A 8 49.23 -9.82 10.20
CA SER A 8 48.24 -8.76 10.08
C SER A 8 48.81 -7.42 10.52
N VAL A 9 48.45 -6.34 9.82
CA VAL A 9 48.46 -4.98 10.37
C VAL A 9 47.19 -4.27 9.91
N GLY A 10 46.36 -3.89 10.89
CA GLY A 10 45.23 -3.00 10.68
C GLY A 10 45.66 -1.55 10.86
N GLU A 11 45.13 -0.65 10.03
CA GLU A 11 45.30 0.79 10.22
C GLU A 11 44.00 1.56 9.96
N ARG A 12 43.46 2.03 11.09
CA ARG A 12 42.88 3.34 11.40
C ARG A 12 42.18 4.16 10.30
N CYS A 13 40.90 4.41 10.60
CA CYS A 13 40.12 5.56 10.19
C CYS A 13 40.84 6.91 10.35
N THR A 14 40.78 7.75 9.32
CA THR A 14 41.01 9.21 9.44
C THR A 14 39.86 9.95 8.76
N ARG A 15 39.21 10.84 9.52
CA ARG A 15 38.27 11.85 9.04
C ARG A 15 39.07 13.08 8.59
N PRO A 16 38.69 13.75 7.49
CA PRO A 16 39.03 15.15 7.30
C PRO A 16 37.97 16.07 7.93
N VAL A 17 38.48 17.07 8.64
CA VAL A 17 37.76 18.18 9.26
C VAL A 17 37.40 19.24 8.22
N SER A 18 36.24 19.84 8.48
CA SER A 18 35.56 20.99 7.87
C SER A 18 36.45 22.16 7.41
N ALA A 19 36.13 22.72 6.23
CA ALA A 19 36.47 24.09 5.85
C ALA A 19 35.18 24.90 5.72
N ARG A 20 35.13 25.99 6.49
CA ARG A 20 34.05 26.98 6.61
C ARG A 20 34.46 28.20 5.77
N THR A 21 33.62 28.63 4.84
CA THR A 21 33.67 29.98 4.26
C THR A 21 32.34 30.71 4.49
N ARG A 22 32.48 31.99 4.84
CA ARG A 22 31.46 32.95 5.29
C ARG A 22 31.04 33.87 4.15
N GLY A 23 29.81 34.37 4.25
CA GLY A 23 29.35 35.70 3.79
C GLY A 23 28.73 35.70 2.39
N ALA A 24 27.66 36.43 2.09
CA ALA A 24 26.79 37.33 2.87
C ALA A 24 25.49 37.50 2.02
N GLN A 25 24.31 37.40 2.65
CA GLN A 25 23.34 38.50 2.82
C GLN A 25 22.78 39.09 1.52
N ASP A 26 21.49 38.88 1.29
CA ASP A 26 20.53 39.98 1.25
C ASP A 26 19.13 39.52 1.67
N ALA A 27 18.47 40.38 2.42
CA ALA A 27 17.20 40.20 3.14
C ALA A 27 16.02 40.75 2.32
N ASN A 28 14.79 40.24 2.54
CA ASN A 28 13.68 40.90 3.29
C ASN A 28 12.35 40.12 3.08
N PRO A 29 11.22 40.42 3.78
CA PRO A 29 10.54 39.43 4.61
C PRO A 29 9.05 39.24 4.21
N ILE A 30 8.36 38.30 4.87
CA ILE A 30 7.01 38.48 5.43
C ILE A 30 6.76 37.26 6.33
N ALA A 31 6.54 37.55 7.60
CA ALA A 31 6.24 36.60 8.66
C ALA A 31 4.74 36.30 8.71
N ARG A 32 4.38 35.04 9.02
CA ARG A 32 3.15 34.69 9.73
C ARG A 32 3.44 33.63 10.78
N GLU A 33 2.91 33.91 11.96
CA GLU A 33 3.13 33.25 13.24
C GLU A 33 2.56 31.82 13.29
N GLN A 34 3.28 30.92 13.96
CA GLN A 34 2.72 29.71 14.58
C GLN A 34 3.34 29.54 15.98
N PRO A 35 2.55 29.34 17.04
CA PRO A 35 3.08 29.14 18.37
C PRO A 35 3.63 27.72 18.56
N ARG A 36 4.82 27.70 19.16
CA ARG A 36 5.53 26.51 19.66
C ARG A 36 4.75 25.86 20.80
N LEU A 37 4.64 24.54 20.78
CA LEU A 37 4.43 23.72 21.97
C LEU A 37 5.57 22.71 22.05
N SER A 38 6.36 22.85 23.11
CA SER A 38 7.55 22.06 23.42
C SER A 38 7.17 20.75 24.10
N LEU A 39 7.76 19.66 23.59
CA LEU A 39 8.48 18.56 24.28
C LEU A 39 8.04 18.16 25.71
N LEU A 40 7.89 16.84 25.93
CA LEU A 40 8.71 16.01 26.84
C LEU A 40 8.42 14.49 26.60
N PRO A 41 9.26 13.53 27.07
CA PRO A 41 9.72 12.38 26.29
C PRO A 41 9.46 10.99 26.92
N GLY A 42 9.74 9.94 26.14
CA GLY A 42 9.92 8.55 26.58
C GLY A 42 9.75 7.62 25.37
N GLY A 43 10.72 6.85 24.89
CA GLY A 43 11.72 6.07 25.63
C GLY A 43 11.23 4.63 25.73
N GLY A 44 11.14 3.91 24.61
CA GLY A 44 10.70 2.52 24.55
C GLY A 44 11.49 1.73 23.51
N ARG A 45 12.42 0.92 24.00
CA ARG A 45 13.34 0.05 23.28
C ARG A 45 12.56 -1.11 22.64
N PHE A 46 12.72 -1.29 21.32
CA PHE A 46 12.29 -2.48 20.60
C PHE A 46 13.27 -3.62 20.93
N GLU A 47 12.77 -4.67 21.56
CA GLU A 47 13.48 -5.94 21.72
C GLU A 47 12.95 -6.91 20.66
N GLN A 48 13.81 -7.27 19.72
CA GLN A 48 13.65 -8.40 18.81
C GLN A 48 14.36 -9.60 19.42
N THR A 49 13.68 -10.74 19.53
CA THR A 49 14.32 -12.08 19.51
C THR A 49 13.26 -13.18 19.31
N PRO A 50 13.64 -14.39 18.88
CA PRO A 50 13.08 -15.04 17.69
C PRO A 50 12.49 -16.43 17.98
N ASP A 51 12.09 -17.11 16.89
CA ASP A 51 11.76 -18.52 16.70
C ASP A 51 12.13 -19.52 17.82
N ALA A 52 11.19 -20.42 18.13
CA ALA A 52 11.49 -21.83 18.37
C ALA A 52 10.25 -22.71 18.14
N CYS A 53 10.32 -23.58 17.13
CA CYS A 53 9.54 -24.83 17.07
C CYS A 53 10.31 -25.95 17.84
N PRO A 54 9.88 -27.22 17.79
CA PRO A 54 9.40 -28.00 18.95
C PRO A 54 10.39 -29.07 19.42
N GLU A 55 10.23 -29.65 20.62
CA GLU A 55 10.59 -31.06 20.87
C GLU A 55 10.07 -31.62 22.21
N ASN A 56 9.16 -32.60 22.07
CA ASN A 56 9.23 -33.96 22.60
C ASN A 56 10.04 -34.25 23.89
N HIS A 57 9.37 -34.67 24.98
CA HIS A 57 9.94 -35.65 25.91
C HIS A 57 8.90 -36.50 26.66
N ARG A 58 9.11 -37.82 26.51
CA ARG A 58 9.07 -38.91 27.51
C ARG A 58 7.78 -39.19 28.27
N GLY A 59 7.38 -40.46 28.13
CA GLY A 59 6.33 -41.09 28.90
C GLY A 59 6.69 -41.35 30.36
N VAL A 60 5.62 -41.48 31.15
CA VAL A 60 5.59 -42.11 32.47
C VAL A 60 4.44 -43.10 32.47
N LYS A 61 4.74 -44.31 32.96
CA LYS A 61 3.82 -45.45 33.05
C LYS A 61 2.79 -45.28 34.16
N ALA A 62 1.69 -46.00 33.97
CA ALA A 62 0.46 -46.04 34.75
C ALA A 62 0.61 -46.33 36.25
N SER A 63 -0.31 -45.75 37.04
CA SER A 63 -0.73 -46.32 38.33
C SER A 63 -2.25 -46.21 38.47
N LYS A 64 -2.87 -47.28 38.96
CA LYS A 64 -4.33 -47.47 39.08
C LYS A 64 -4.84 -46.82 40.37
N SER A 65 -5.87 -45.99 40.28
CA SER A 65 -6.84 -45.81 41.38
C SER A 65 -8.16 -45.18 40.88
N MET A 66 -9.17 -46.04 40.81
CA MET A 66 -10.54 -45.90 41.34
C MET A 66 -11.24 -44.52 41.49
N VAL A 67 -12.45 -44.48 40.89
CA VAL A 67 -13.70 -43.83 41.33
C VAL A 67 -14.01 -42.38 40.88
N ALA A 68 -14.94 -42.35 39.91
CA ALA A 68 -16.13 -41.49 39.77
C ALA A 68 -16.03 -40.00 39.38
N ARG A 69 -16.98 -39.66 38.50
CA ARG A 69 -17.62 -38.35 38.30
C ARG A 69 -16.72 -37.25 37.73
N ALA A 70 -16.86 -37.00 36.43
CA ALA A 70 -17.80 -36.00 35.93
C ALA A 70 -17.69 -35.96 34.40
N MET A 71 -18.75 -36.37 33.69
CA MET A 71 -18.93 -35.94 32.31
C MET A 71 -19.41 -34.48 32.35
N THR A 72 -18.49 -33.56 32.56
CA THR A 72 -18.70 -32.16 32.17
C THR A 72 -18.12 -32.00 30.78
N ALA A 73 -19.03 -31.98 29.81
CA ALA A 73 -18.73 -31.68 28.43
C ALA A 73 -17.93 -30.38 28.35
N ALA A 74 -16.65 -30.48 28.01
CA ALA A 74 -15.84 -29.35 27.62
C ALA A 74 -16.35 -28.88 26.25
N TRP A 75 -17.43 -28.11 26.25
CA TRP A 75 -17.77 -27.21 25.16
C TRP A 75 -16.70 -26.12 25.15
N LEU A 76 -15.55 -26.45 24.54
CA LEU A 76 -14.63 -25.43 24.06
C LEU A 76 -15.43 -24.58 23.08
N LEU A 77 -15.84 -23.41 23.56
CA LEU A 77 -16.29 -22.30 22.75
C LEU A 77 -15.14 -21.97 21.80
N ALA A 78 -15.13 -22.62 20.64
CA ALA A 78 -14.48 -22.09 19.46
C ALA A 78 -15.24 -20.80 19.15
N LEU A 79 -14.81 -19.71 19.77
CA LEU A 79 -15.18 -18.38 19.32
C LEU A 79 -14.76 -18.33 17.85
N PRO A 80 -15.69 -18.24 16.89
CA PRO A 80 -15.30 -17.96 15.53
C PRO A 80 -14.51 -16.66 15.62
N CYS A 81 -13.26 -16.70 15.18
CA CYS A 81 -12.54 -15.49 14.86
C CYS A 81 -13.45 -14.80 13.83
N VAL A 82 -14.21 -13.80 14.28
CA VAL A 82 -15.04 -13.00 13.40
C VAL A 82 -14.01 -12.24 12.60
N ALA A 83 -13.60 -12.82 11.47
CA ALA A 83 -12.93 -12.07 10.43
C ALA A 83 -13.88 -10.92 10.15
N THR A 84 -13.46 -9.70 10.49
CA THR A 84 -14.22 -8.49 10.17
C THR A 84 -14.36 -8.47 8.66
N ALA A 85 -15.54 -8.84 8.19
CA ALA A 85 -15.82 -8.94 6.77
C ALA A 85 -15.74 -7.54 6.17
N CYS A 86 -14.97 -7.39 5.10
CA CYS A 86 -14.85 -6.14 4.38
C CYS A 86 -16.25 -5.66 3.92
N SER A 87 -16.52 -4.36 4.03
CA SER A 87 -17.83 -3.74 3.76
C SER A 87 -17.68 -2.59 2.74
N PRO A 88 -17.31 -2.92 1.50
CA PRO A 88 -17.02 -1.90 0.51
C PRO A 88 -18.27 -1.11 0.10
N HIS A 89 -18.12 0.20 -0.02
CA HIS A 89 -19.21 1.11 -0.37
C HIS A 89 -18.67 2.39 -1.03
N VAL A 90 -19.55 3.13 -1.70
CA VAL A 90 -19.20 4.44 -2.28
C VAL A 90 -19.83 5.55 -1.46
N GLU A 91 -19.00 6.48 -1.01
CA GLU A 91 -19.38 7.70 -0.31
C GLU A 91 -19.48 8.84 -1.33
N ALA A 92 -20.67 9.44 -1.50
CA ALA A 92 -20.81 10.66 -2.28
C ALA A 92 -20.30 11.86 -1.46
N GLN A 93 -19.59 12.78 -2.12
CA GLN A 93 -19.17 14.02 -1.48
C GLN A 93 -20.34 15.01 -1.35
N PRO A 94 -20.26 16.01 -0.45
CA PRO A 94 -21.34 16.98 -0.25
C PRO A 94 -21.73 17.79 -1.48
N ASP A 95 -20.80 18.03 -2.40
CA ASP A 95 -21.04 18.67 -3.70
C ASP A 95 -21.85 17.79 -4.67
N GLY A 96 -21.91 16.49 -4.40
CA GLY A 96 -22.54 15.48 -5.21
C GLY A 96 -21.78 15.12 -6.47
N ASP A 97 -20.93 15.98 -7.03
CA ASP A 97 -20.24 15.74 -8.31
C ASP A 97 -19.00 14.85 -8.19
N SER A 98 -18.60 14.50 -6.97
CA SER A 98 -17.51 13.58 -6.69
C SER A 98 -17.89 12.50 -5.68
N ALA A 99 -17.14 11.40 -5.67
CA ALA A 99 -17.35 10.30 -4.75
C ALA A 99 -16.04 9.59 -4.39
N SER A 100 -16.05 8.80 -3.33
CA SER A 100 -14.93 7.97 -2.88
C SER A 100 -15.39 6.53 -2.68
N LEU A 101 -14.71 5.59 -3.32
CA LEU A 101 -14.84 4.17 -3.00
C LEU A 101 -14.06 3.87 -1.70
N ARG A 102 -14.74 3.28 -0.73
CA ARG A 102 -14.19 2.81 0.54
C ARG A 102 -14.26 1.30 0.61
N GLN A 103 -13.23 0.67 1.16
CA GLN A 103 -13.16 -0.78 1.33
C GLN A 103 -13.85 -1.24 2.63
N HIS A 104 -14.00 -0.34 3.60
CA HIS A 104 -14.69 -0.58 4.87
C HIS A 104 -15.27 0.72 5.43
N THR A 105 -16.22 0.61 6.35
CA THR A 105 -16.78 1.74 7.12
C THR A 105 -15.87 2.25 8.23
N ASP A 106 -14.84 1.47 8.58
CA ASP A 106 -13.79 1.84 9.53
C ASP A 106 -12.54 2.24 8.76
N ALA A 107 -12.10 3.47 8.97
CA ALA A 107 -10.94 4.06 8.30
C ALA A 107 -9.61 3.37 8.63
N PHE A 108 -9.53 2.58 9.71
CA PHE A 108 -8.32 1.87 10.11
C PHE A 108 -8.30 0.41 9.65
N THR A 109 -9.46 -0.14 9.30
CA THR A 109 -9.57 -1.50 8.76
C THR A 109 -9.08 -1.51 7.31
N ARG A 110 -8.03 -2.31 7.05
CA ARG A 110 -7.50 -2.51 5.70
C ARG A 110 -8.12 -3.74 5.06
N CYS A 111 -8.54 -3.57 3.82
CA CYS A 111 -9.24 -4.58 3.04
C CYS A 111 -8.74 -4.53 1.61
N GLU A 112 -8.34 -5.68 1.08
CA GLU A 112 -8.04 -5.80 -0.34
C GLU A 112 -9.35 -5.78 -1.15
N MET A 113 -9.32 -5.07 -2.26
CA MET A 113 -10.42 -4.93 -3.20
C MET A 113 -10.10 -5.70 -4.47
N THR A 114 -10.81 -6.80 -4.68
CA THR A 114 -10.76 -7.53 -5.94
C THR A 114 -11.36 -6.70 -7.08
N GLU A 115 -10.97 -6.99 -8.32
CA GLU A 115 -11.53 -6.31 -9.49
C GLU A 115 -13.05 -6.58 -9.63
N SER A 116 -13.51 -7.78 -9.27
CA SER A 116 -14.94 -8.11 -9.22
C SER A 116 -15.70 -7.30 -8.17
N SER A 117 -15.16 -7.15 -6.96
CA SER A 117 -15.79 -6.36 -5.90
C SER A 117 -15.87 -4.88 -6.28
N TYR A 118 -14.81 -4.33 -6.89
CA TYR A 118 -14.83 -2.98 -7.47
C TYR A 118 -15.99 -2.81 -8.48
N ARG A 119 -16.10 -3.74 -9.45
CA ARG A 119 -17.14 -3.70 -10.49
C ARG A 119 -18.55 -3.76 -9.89
N GLU A 120 -18.76 -4.64 -8.93
CA GLU A 120 -20.05 -4.82 -8.26
C GLU A 120 -20.46 -3.56 -7.50
N VAL A 121 -19.59 -3.08 -6.61
CA VAL A 121 -19.89 -1.98 -5.68
C VAL A 121 -20.10 -0.66 -6.43
N VAL A 122 -19.18 -0.32 -7.35
CA VAL A 122 -19.28 0.91 -8.15
C VAL A 122 -20.47 0.84 -9.10
N GLY A 123 -20.68 -0.29 -9.78
CA GLY A 123 -21.79 -0.45 -10.71
C GLY A 123 -23.16 -0.38 -10.02
N LYS A 124 -23.30 -0.99 -8.83
CA LYS A 124 -24.51 -0.89 -8.01
C LYS A 124 -24.79 0.56 -7.61
N TRP A 125 -23.78 1.28 -7.12
CA TRP A 125 -23.94 2.67 -6.72
C TRP A 125 -24.31 3.58 -7.90
N LEU A 126 -23.64 3.43 -9.06
CA LEU A 126 -23.94 4.23 -10.25
C LEU A 126 -25.40 4.06 -10.72
N ARG A 127 -25.93 2.83 -10.70
CA ARG A 127 -27.34 2.54 -11.06
C ARG A 127 -28.35 3.12 -10.06
N GLN A 128 -27.95 3.29 -8.81
CA GLN A 128 -28.79 3.84 -7.74
C GLN A 128 -28.68 5.36 -7.61
N ARG A 129 -27.78 5.99 -8.37
CA ARG A 129 -27.54 7.42 -8.31
C ARG A 129 -28.78 8.19 -8.80
N PRO A 130 -29.33 9.15 -8.02
CA PRO A 130 -30.50 9.91 -8.44
C PRO A 130 -30.27 10.69 -9.73
N THR A 131 -31.27 10.75 -10.60
CA THR A 131 -31.22 11.55 -11.84
C THR A 131 -31.13 13.07 -11.58
N SER A 132 -31.54 13.51 -10.38
CA SER A 132 -31.40 14.89 -9.91
C SER A 132 -30.00 15.23 -9.38
N ALA A 133 -29.12 14.25 -9.21
CA ALA A 133 -27.76 14.50 -8.73
C ALA A 133 -26.94 15.25 -9.79
N PRO A 134 -25.99 16.11 -9.39
CA PRO A 134 -25.05 16.72 -10.32
C PRO A 134 -24.30 15.66 -11.16
N PRO A 135 -23.84 15.99 -12.39
CA PRO A 135 -23.03 15.07 -13.17
C PRO A 135 -21.76 14.65 -12.42
N LEU A 136 -21.52 13.34 -12.31
CA LEU A 136 -20.31 12.81 -11.69
C LEU A 136 -19.06 13.20 -12.51
N ARG A 137 -18.10 13.85 -11.85
CA ARG A 137 -16.83 14.32 -12.42
C ARG A 137 -15.62 13.54 -11.90
N GLY A 138 -15.71 12.98 -10.70
CA GLY A 138 -14.58 12.31 -10.07
C GLY A 138 -14.98 11.13 -9.18
N LEU A 139 -14.17 10.08 -9.22
CA LEU A 139 -14.26 8.96 -8.28
C LEU A 139 -12.88 8.64 -7.71
N SER A 140 -12.67 8.90 -6.41
CA SER A 140 -11.48 8.46 -5.69
C SER A 140 -11.55 6.95 -5.45
N LEU A 141 -10.49 6.22 -5.79
CA LEU A 141 -10.37 4.81 -5.45
C LEU A 141 -9.56 4.59 -4.15
N GLY A 142 -8.91 5.63 -3.62
CA GLY A 142 -7.99 5.47 -2.49
C GLY A 142 -6.62 4.97 -2.96
N ARG A 143 -6.02 4.00 -2.25
CA ARG A 143 -4.64 3.54 -2.48
C ARG A 143 -4.63 2.34 -3.43
N ALA A 144 -3.81 2.38 -4.47
CA ALA A 144 -3.64 1.25 -5.39
C ALA A 144 -3.16 -0.02 -4.68
N PHE A 145 -2.42 0.11 -3.57
CA PHE A 145 -2.05 -1.02 -2.71
C PHE A 145 -3.26 -1.81 -2.18
N ASP A 146 -4.40 -1.16 -1.96
CA ASP A 146 -5.63 -1.83 -1.55
C ASP A 146 -6.30 -2.59 -2.72
N TYR A 147 -5.74 -2.53 -3.93
CA TYR A 147 -6.23 -3.19 -5.15
C TYR A 147 -5.09 -4.01 -5.77
N PRO A 148 -4.86 -5.26 -5.34
CA PRO A 148 -3.73 -6.05 -5.79
C PRO A 148 -3.60 -6.15 -7.32
N TRP A 149 -4.71 -6.15 -8.04
CA TRP A 149 -4.74 -6.18 -9.51
C TRP A 149 -4.25 -4.88 -10.19
N ILE A 150 -4.34 -3.73 -9.51
CA ILE A 150 -3.77 -2.45 -9.98
C ILE A 150 -2.27 -2.44 -9.69
N SER A 151 -1.86 -2.78 -8.46
CA SER A 151 -0.46 -2.87 -8.06
C SER A 151 0.34 -3.83 -8.95
N HIS A 152 -0.22 -5.02 -9.20
CA HIS A 152 0.37 -6.02 -10.09
C HIS A 152 0.53 -5.47 -11.51
N HIS A 153 -0.51 -4.84 -12.07
CA HIS A 153 -0.45 -4.24 -13.40
C HIS A 153 0.66 -3.18 -13.51
N LEU A 154 0.78 -2.30 -12.51
CA LEU A 154 1.85 -1.30 -12.46
C LEU A 154 3.24 -1.93 -12.44
N ALA A 155 3.43 -2.98 -11.64
CA ALA A 155 4.70 -3.70 -11.55
C ALA A 155 5.06 -4.38 -12.87
N GLU A 156 4.11 -5.09 -13.49
CA GLU A 156 4.30 -5.75 -14.78
C GLU A 156 4.67 -4.76 -15.89
N VAL A 157 3.96 -3.64 -15.98
CA VAL A 157 4.24 -2.61 -16.99
C VAL A 157 5.61 -1.99 -16.73
N ALA A 158 5.94 -1.66 -15.48
CA ALA A 158 7.21 -1.04 -15.12
C ALA A 158 8.43 -1.90 -15.47
N LEU A 159 8.32 -3.23 -15.38
CA LEU A 159 9.41 -4.14 -15.74
C LEU A 159 9.67 -4.23 -17.24
N ARG A 160 8.64 -3.99 -18.07
CA ARG A 160 8.72 -4.13 -19.53
C ARG A 160 8.83 -2.79 -20.26
N HIS A 161 8.34 -1.71 -19.66
CA HIS A 161 8.16 -0.44 -20.34
C HIS A 161 9.48 0.36 -20.39
N PRO A 162 9.95 0.76 -21.58
CA PRO A 162 11.27 1.38 -21.74
C PRO A 162 11.40 2.72 -21.02
N GLN A 163 10.30 3.45 -20.83
CA GLN A 163 10.29 4.71 -20.07
C GLN A 163 10.43 4.53 -18.56
N TRP A 164 10.38 3.31 -18.02
CA TRP A 164 10.68 3.06 -16.61
C TRP A 164 12.10 2.48 -16.48
N ALA A 165 12.94 3.14 -15.69
CA ALA A 165 14.27 2.63 -15.35
C ALA A 165 14.16 1.81 -14.06
N ALA A 166 13.80 0.52 -14.18
CA ALA A 166 13.56 -0.37 -13.04
C ALA A 166 14.76 -0.50 -12.09
N SER A 167 16.00 -0.43 -12.58
CA SER A 167 17.20 -0.43 -11.72
C SER A 167 17.33 0.81 -10.82
N ARG A 168 16.58 1.88 -11.12
CA ARG A 168 16.59 3.16 -10.39
C ARG A 168 15.24 3.52 -9.78
N GLY A 169 14.19 2.75 -10.05
CA GLY A 169 12.84 3.00 -9.53
C GLY A 169 12.26 4.33 -9.97
N LYS A 170 12.52 4.75 -11.21
CA LYS A 170 12.04 6.04 -11.72
C LYS A 170 11.73 6.02 -13.21
N ALA A 171 10.83 6.91 -13.62
CA ALA A 171 10.63 7.21 -15.03
C ALA A 171 11.88 7.87 -15.64
N ARG A 172 12.13 7.63 -16.94
CA ARG A 172 13.21 8.25 -17.70
C ARG A 172 12.93 9.72 -18.04
N SER A 173 11.65 10.06 -18.21
CA SER A 173 11.14 11.42 -18.38
C SER A 173 9.93 11.63 -17.48
N GLY A 174 9.81 12.84 -16.92
CA GLY A 174 8.73 13.14 -15.97
C GLY A 174 8.96 12.56 -14.57
N GLY A 175 7.93 12.69 -13.72
CA GLY A 175 7.93 12.13 -12.37
C GLY A 175 7.18 10.79 -12.28
N PRO A 176 7.33 10.04 -11.18
CA PRO A 176 6.58 8.80 -10.94
C PRO A 176 5.06 8.99 -11.04
N ASN A 177 4.50 10.10 -10.53
CA ASN A 177 3.07 10.39 -10.64
C ASN A 177 2.62 10.49 -12.10
N GLN A 178 3.37 11.21 -12.94
CA GLN A 178 3.03 11.37 -14.35
C GLN A 178 3.07 10.03 -15.08
N TRP A 179 4.09 9.20 -14.81
CA TRP A 179 4.24 7.90 -15.44
C TRP A 179 3.13 6.92 -15.01
N VAL A 180 2.82 6.84 -13.71
CA VAL A 180 1.75 5.98 -13.20
C VAL A 180 0.39 6.45 -13.72
N ALA A 181 0.11 7.76 -13.73
CA ALA A 181 -1.11 8.31 -14.32
C ALA A 181 -1.24 7.94 -15.80
N SER A 182 -0.14 8.01 -16.59
CA SER A 182 -0.19 7.63 -18.01
C SER A 182 -0.48 6.14 -18.20
N VAL A 183 0.14 5.26 -17.39
CA VAL A 183 -0.09 3.81 -17.47
C VAL A 183 -1.54 3.46 -17.14
N LEU A 184 -2.08 4.00 -16.04
CA LEU A 184 -3.47 3.74 -15.64
C LEU A 184 -4.49 4.41 -16.56
N SER A 185 -4.06 5.40 -17.36
CA SER A 185 -4.89 6.05 -18.39
C SER A 185 -4.75 5.41 -19.78
N GLU A 186 -3.97 4.32 -19.93
CA GLU A 186 -3.90 3.62 -21.22
C GLU A 186 -5.27 3.01 -21.57
N PRO A 187 -5.68 3.00 -22.86
CA PRO A 187 -7.01 2.54 -23.26
C PRO A 187 -7.37 1.13 -22.75
N ALA A 188 -6.40 0.21 -22.74
CA ALA A 188 -6.60 -1.16 -22.28
C ALA A 188 -6.92 -1.23 -20.78
N PHE A 189 -6.24 -0.42 -19.96
CA PHE A 189 -6.50 -0.40 -18.51
C PHE A 189 -7.75 0.43 -18.17
N LEU A 190 -7.96 1.57 -18.85
CA LEU A 190 -9.20 2.34 -18.73
C LEU A 190 -10.43 1.50 -19.06
N ALA A 191 -10.37 0.63 -20.07
CA ALA A 191 -11.48 -0.28 -20.40
C ALA A 191 -11.86 -1.20 -19.23
N ARG A 192 -10.89 -1.66 -18.43
CA ARG A 192 -11.15 -2.47 -17.22
C ARG A 192 -11.84 -1.63 -16.13
N LEU A 193 -11.38 -0.40 -15.92
CA LEU A 193 -11.99 0.56 -15.00
C LEU A 193 -13.38 1.01 -15.47
N ALA A 194 -13.65 1.00 -16.77
CA ALA A 194 -14.92 1.43 -17.34
C ALA A 194 -16.05 0.40 -17.20
N VAL A 195 -15.75 -0.86 -16.87
CA VAL A 195 -16.77 -1.92 -16.79
C VAL A 195 -17.97 -1.57 -15.89
N PRO A 196 -17.83 -1.07 -14.64
CA PRO A 196 -18.98 -0.69 -13.82
C PRO A 196 -19.81 0.47 -14.38
N PHE A 197 -19.25 1.23 -15.33
CA PHE A 197 -19.90 2.37 -15.98
C PHE A 197 -20.69 1.95 -17.24
N THR A 198 -20.67 0.66 -17.59
CA THR A 198 -21.50 0.11 -18.66
C THR A 198 -22.98 0.36 -18.34
N ASP A 199 -23.75 0.77 -19.35
CA ASP A 199 -25.18 1.10 -19.22
C ASP A 199 -25.51 2.28 -18.28
N THR A 200 -24.50 3.11 -17.98
CA THR A 200 -24.66 4.39 -17.27
C THR A 200 -24.37 5.55 -18.22
N PRO A 201 -24.82 6.78 -17.93
CA PRO A 201 -24.44 7.95 -18.72
C PRO A 201 -22.98 8.39 -18.45
N TYR A 202 -22.21 7.67 -17.64
CA TYR A 202 -20.87 8.08 -17.22
C TYR A 202 -19.78 7.25 -17.88
N ALA A 203 -18.58 7.81 -18.04
CA ALA A 203 -17.40 7.10 -18.50
C ALA A 203 -16.13 7.64 -17.83
N PRO A 204 -15.23 6.79 -17.31
CA PRO A 204 -13.90 7.23 -16.92
C PRO A 204 -13.09 7.56 -18.19
N VAL A 205 -12.50 8.75 -18.23
CA VAL A 205 -11.75 9.26 -19.39
C VAL A 205 -10.25 9.38 -19.13
N ALA A 206 -9.85 9.48 -17.87
CA ALA A 206 -8.45 9.56 -17.45
C ALA A 206 -8.30 9.16 -15.99
N VAL A 207 -7.05 8.92 -15.57
CA VAL A 207 -6.66 8.69 -14.19
C VAL A 207 -5.64 9.74 -13.77
N SER A 208 -5.84 10.35 -12.60
CA SER A 208 -4.79 11.10 -11.90
C SER A 208 -4.33 10.32 -10.68
N VAL A 209 -3.07 10.54 -10.32
CA VAL A 209 -2.49 9.91 -9.13
C VAL A 209 -1.56 10.85 -8.37
N GLU A 210 -1.39 10.54 -7.08
CA GLU A 210 -0.41 11.19 -6.22
C GLU A 210 0.27 10.18 -5.29
N LYS A 211 1.37 10.61 -4.66
CA LYS A 211 2.07 9.86 -3.60
C LYS A 211 2.45 8.44 -4.04
N VAL A 212 2.97 8.33 -5.26
CA VAL A 212 3.46 7.05 -5.79
C VAL A 212 4.56 6.50 -4.89
N LEU A 213 4.41 5.24 -4.48
CA LEU A 213 5.43 4.48 -3.77
C LEU A 213 6.06 3.46 -4.71
N VAL A 214 7.36 3.28 -4.55
CA VAL A 214 8.20 2.36 -5.31
C VAL A 214 8.83 1.38 -4.34
N GLY A 215 8.76 0.10 -4.66
CA GLY A 215 9.28 -1.00 -3.86
C GLY A 215 10.08 -1.96 -4.72
N SER A 216 10.80 -2.88 -4.09
CA SER A 216 11.49 -3.92 -4.84
C SER A 216 10.47 -4.97 -5.34
N ALA A 217 10.65 -5.46 -6.56
CA ALA A 217 9.71 -6.39 -7.19
C ALA A 217 9.59 -7.69 -6.39
N GLN A 218 10.68 -8.19 -5.80
CA GLN A 218 10.65 -9.35 -4.90
C GLN A 218 9.75 -9.16 -3.66
N ASP A 219 9.52 -7.92 -3.20
CA ASP A 219 8.73 -7.66 -1.99
C ASP A 219 7.26 -7.37 -2.34
N VAL A 220 6.99 -6.73 -3.48
CA VAL A 220 5.66 -6.21 -3.84
C VAL A 220 4.96 -6.97 -4.96
N ALA A 221 5.71 -7.75 -5.75
CA ALA A 221 5.22 -8.56 -6.87
C ALA A 221 6.13 -9.80 -7.06
N PRO A 222 6.29 -10.65 -6.02
CA PRO A 222 7.24 -11.77 -6.02
C PRO A 222 7.05 -12.75 -7.19
N GLU A 223 5.80 -12.93 -7.63
CA GLU A 223 5.41 -13.76 -8.77
C GLU A 223 6.04 -13.33 -10.10
N LEU A 224 6.47 -12.08 -10.23
CA LEU A 224 7.13 -11.56 -11.44
C LEU A 224 8.61 -11.94 -11.54
N ASN A 225 9.20 -12.55 -10.49
CA ASN A 225 10.56 -13.09 -10.48
C ASN A 225 11.66 -12.09 -10.93
N ALA A 226 11.47 -10.80 -10.65
CA ALA A 226 12.34 -9.71 -11.12
C ALA A 226 13.40 -9.26 -10.08
N GLY A 227 13.51 -9.96 -8.96
CA GLY A 227 14.50 -9.71 -7.91
C GLY A 227 14.41 -8.28 -7.35
N LYS A 228 15.56 -7.62 -7.22
CA LYS A 228 15.69 -6.29 -6.59
C LYS A 228 15.34 -5.11 -7.51
N LEU A 229 14.80 -5.37 -8.71
CA LEU A 229 14.33 -4.30 -9.58
C LEU A 229 13.21 -3.51 -8.90
N LEU A 230 13.20 -2.19 -9.07
CA LEU A 230 12.28 -1.29 -8.40
C LEU A 230 11.07 -0.99 -9.29
N VAL A 231 9.88 -1.19 -8.74
CA VAL A 231 8.60 -1.04 -9.43
C VAL A 231 7.64 -0.17 -8.62
N PRO A 232 6.79 0.65 -9.26
CA PRO A 232 5.71 1.33 -8.58
C PRO A 232 4.66 0.30 -8.18
N PHE A 233 4.19 0.35 -6.93
CA PHE A 233 3.20 -0.61 -6.42
C PHE A 233 2.01 0.06 -5.74
N ASP A 234 2.12 1.35 -5.43
CA ASP A 234 1.05 2.09 -4.75
C ASP A 234 1.00 3.54 -5.21
N ALA A 235 -0.18 4.12 -5.18
CA ALA A 235 -0.48 5.52 -5.45
C ALA A 235 -1.87 5.84 -4.88
N GLN A 236 -2.15 7.10 -4.56
CA GLN A 236 -3.53 7.55 -4.43
C GLN A 236 -4.11 7.73 -5.82
N VAL A 237 -5.28 7.15 -6.11
CA VAL A 237 -5.85 7.04 -7.46
C VAL A 237 -7.21 7.73 -7.53
N TRP A 238 -7.40 8.55 -8.55
CA TRP A 238 -8.67 9.19 -8.89
C TRP A 238 -9.02 8.98 -10.35
N LEU A 239 -10.27 8.60 -10.60
CA LEU A 239 -10.84 8.55 -11.94
C LEU A 239 -11.42 9.92 -12.28
N HIS A 240 -11.07 10.44 -13.46
CA HIS A 240 -11.78 11.54 -14.08
C HIS A 240 -12.95 10.96 -14.90
N VAL A 241 -14.15 11.44 -14.62
CA VAL A 241 -15.39 10.92 -15.18
C VAL A 241 -16.08 12.01 -16.00
N GLU A 242 -16.60 11.62 -17.16
CA GLU A 242 -17.43 12.48 -17.99
C GLU A 242 -18.80 11.85 -18.23
N THR A 243 -19.78 12.70 -18.55
CA THR A 243 -21.08 12.26 -19.05
C THR A 243 -20.97 11.99 -20.55
N ARG A 244 -21.35 10.79 -20.98
CA ARG A 244 -21.50 10.43 -22.39
C ARG A 244 -22.54 11.35 -23.03
N ARG A 245 -22.19 11.93 -24.18
CA ARG A 245 -23.10 12.74 -24.99
C ARG A 245 -24.00 11.86 -25.85
#